data_AF-A0A380HQ83-F1
#
_entry.id   AF-A0A380HQ83-F1
#
_cell.length_a   1.000
_cell.length_b   1.000
_cell.length_c   1.000
_cell.angle_alpha   90.00
_cell.angle_beta   90.00
_cell.angle_gamma   90.00
#
_symmetry.space_group_name_H-M   'P 1'
#
loop_
_entity.id
_entity.type
_entity.pdbx_description
1 polymer ?
#
loop_
_entity_poly.entity_id
_entity_poly.type
_entity_poly.pdbx_seq_one_letter_code
_entity_poly.pdbx_strand_id
1 'polypeptide(L)'
;MLINIIINIAAICIILGIDLYRQNFKQLKFSSILIAICLNSFINIFLVGEYDYIVFYTCGQLIIWTLLQLYLDRKVAAFKVTDQKFIAVVLTIILSTSLILTYSTSHDSYYMSIPYLAPAIFLIGAILLFYSTFQPKEKEQLKPMNRIKRPIFVGQLLIILSFTIMTLLTPYWYAFIIIHLLFIGFLLWQNIFFSNK
;
A
#
# COMPACT_ATOMS: atom_id res chain seq x y z
N MET A 1 22.25 -5.04 7.91
CA MET A 1 21.37 -3.92 7.51
C MET A 1 21.63 -3.44 6.08
N LEU A 2 22.84 -2.99 5.70
CA LEU A 2 23.13 -2.47 4.35
C LEU A 2 22.83 -3.49 3.23
N ILE A 3 23.24 -4.76 3.41
CA ILE A 3 22.97 -5.83 2.42
C ILE A 3 21.46 -6.04 2.24
N ASN A 4 20.69 -6.06 3.31
CA ASN A 4 19.23 -6.22 3.26
C ASN A 4 18.57 -5.07 2.46
N ILE A 5 19.06 -3.84 2.64
CA ILE A 5 18.60 -2.67 1.88
C ILE A 5 18.93 -2.83 0.39
N ILE A 6 20.15 -3.27 0.05
CA ILE A 6 20.55 -3.48 -1.36
C ILE A 6 19.68 -4.56 -2.02
N ILE A 7 19.44 -5.69 -1.34
CA ILE A 7 18.56 -6.75 -1.86
C ILE A 7 17.14 -6.22 -2.07
N ASN A 8 16.62 -5.45 -1.11
CA ASN A 8 15.29 -4.85 -1.20
C ASN A 8 15.17 -3.91 -2.40
N ILE A 9 16.13 -3.00 -2.60
CA ILE A 9 16.17 -2.10 -3.76
C ILE A 9 16.22 -2.89 -5.06
N ALA A 10 17.11 -3.89 -5.16
CA ALA A 10 17.25 -4.71 -6.35
C ALA A 10 15.95 -5.43 -6.71
N ALA A 11 15.26 -6.02 -5.72
CA ALA A 11 13.98 -6.69 -5.92
C ALA A 11 12.90 -5.73 -6.46
N ILE A 12 12.75 -4.53 -5.87
CA ILE A 12 11.79 -3.53 -6.38
C ILE A 12 12.13 -3.12 -7.82
N CYS A 13 13.40 -2.82 -8.09
CA CYS A 13 13.85 -2.42 -9.43
C CYS A 13 13.57 -3.50 -10.48
N ILE A 14 13.77 -4.78 -10.15
CA ILE A 14 13.47 -5.90 -11.04
C ILE A 14 11.96 -5.99 -11.30
N ILE A 15 11.13 -6.00 -10.26
CA ILE A 15 9.68 -6.19 -10.39
C ILE A 15 9.05 -5.03 -11.17
N LEU A 16 9.37 -3.79 -10.81
CA LEU A 16 8.85 -2.61 -11.52
C LEU A 16 9.46 -2.46 -12.90
N GLY A 17 10.74 -2.81 -13.07
CA GLY A 17 11.42 -2.81 -14.36
C GLY A 17 10.76 -3.75 -15.37
N ILE A 18 10.36 -4.95 -14.94
CA ILE A 18 9.60 -5.90 -15.78
C ILE A 18 8.27 -5.30 -16.22
N ASP A 19 7.52 -4.65 -15.32
CA ASP A 19 6.24 -4.02 -15.68
C ASP A 19 6.43 -2.84 -16.64
N LEU A 20 7.42 -1.98 -16.38
CA LEU A 20 7.77 -0.86 -17.26
C LEU A 20 8.16 -1.37 -18.65
N TYR A 21 9.02 -2.38 -18.73
CA TYR A 21 9.44 -2.99 -19.98
C TYR A 21 8.24 -3.56 -20.76
N ARG A 22 7.38 -4.34 -20.10
CA ARG A 22 6.16 -4.90 -20.70
C ARG A 22 5.21 -3.83 -21.24
N GLN A 23 5.21 -2.64 -20.63
CA GLN A 23 4.35 -1.53 -21.01
C GLN A 23 5.05 -0.50 -21.90
N ASN A 24 6.21 -0.85 -22.48
CA ASN A 24 7.04 0.02 -23.34
C ASN A 24 7.35 1.37 -22.67
N PHE A 25 7.56 1.38 -21.34
CA PHE A 25 7.82 2.54 -20.50
C PHE A 25 6.76 3.65 -20.55
N LYS A 26 5.58 3.37 -21.13
CA LYS A 26 4.52 4.39 -21.28
C LYS A 26 3.83 4.68 -19.95
N GLN A 27 3.58 3.65 -19.15
CA GLN A 27 2.83 3.78 -17.90
C GLN A 27 3.32 2.72 -16.89
N LEU A 28 3.13 3.00 -15.61
CA LEU A 28 3.36 2.08 -14.49
C LEU A 28 2.03 1.82 -13.79
N LYS A 29 1.65 0.57 -13.55
CA LYS A 29 0.38 0.30 -12.85
C LYS A 29 0.55 0.44 -11.34
N PHE A 30 -0.47 0.97 -10.69
CA PHE A 30 -0.50 1.04 -9.23
C PHE A 30 -0.52 -0.36 -8.61
N SER A 31 -1.19 -1.34 -9.23
CA SER A 31 -1.11 -2.74 -8.82
C SER A 31 0.32 -3.30 -8.88
N SER A 32 1.15 -2.90 -9.84
CA SER A 32 2.55 -3.32 -9.91
C SER A 32 3.39 -2.76 -8.76
N ILE A 33 3.12 -1.51 -8.34
CA ILE A 33 3.72 -0.91 -7.13
C ILE A 33 3.37 -1.75 -5.91
N LEU A 34 2.09 -2.07 -5.72
CA LEU A 34 1.65 -2.89 -4.59
C LEU A 34 2.21 -4.32 -4.64
N ILE A 35 2.25 -4.96 -5.80
CA ILE A 35 2.88 -6.28 -5.99
C ILE A 35 4.35 -6.22 -5.58
N ALA A 36 5.08 -5.20 -6.02
CA ALA A 36 6.50 -5.05 -5.68
C ALA A 36 6.69 -4.93 -4.17
N ILE A 37 5.93 -4.05 -3.50
CA ILE A 37 6.00 -3.89 -2.04
C ILE A 37 5.59 -5.18 -1.32
N CYS A 38 4.50 -5.83 -1.76
CA CYS A 38 3.98 -7.05 -1.15
C CYS A 38 4.98 -8.22 -1.26
N LEU A 39 5.52 -8.50 -2.45
CA LEU A 39 6.52 -9.56 -2.62
C LEU A 39 7.77 -9.26 -1.80
N ASN A 40 8.22 -8.01 -1.81
CA ASN A 40 9.41 -7.62 -1.07
C ASN A 40 9.18 -7.65 0.45
N SER A 41 7.95 -7.48 0.93
CA SER A 41 7.61 -7.66 2.34
C SER A 41 7.91 -9.09 2.81
N PHE A 42 7.63 -10.10 1.99
CA PHE A 42 8.00 -11.49 2.30
C PHE A 42 9.50 -11.70 2.29
N ILE A 43 10.21 -11.15 1.30
CA ILE A 43 11.69 -11.20 1.26
C ILE A 43 12.26 -10.57 2.55
N ASN A 44 11.72 -9.43 2.96
CA ASN A 44 12.13 -8.74 4.17
C ASN A 44 11.91 -9.57 5.44
N ILE A 45 10.83 -10.34 5.55
CA ILE A 45 10.63 -11.27 6.68
C ILE A 45 11.84 -12.21 6.81
N PHE A 46 12.25 -12.86 5.72
CA PHE A 46 13.37 -13.79 5.74
C PHE A 46 14.72 -13.10 5.99
N LEU A 47 14.90 -11.87 5.52
CA LEU A 47 16.15 -11.11 5.70
C LEU A 47 16.32 -10.53 7.10
N VAL A 48 15.22 -10.13 7.74
CA VAL A 48 15.24 -9.56 9.10
C VAL A 48 15.16 -10.68 10.13
N GLY A 49 14.39 -11.74 9.86
CA GLY A 49 14.27 -12.92 10.74
C GLY A 49 13.29 -12.72 11.90
N GLU A 50 12.42 -11.71 11.81
CA GLU A 50 11.45 -11.38 12.85
C GLU A 50 10.04 -11.83 12.48
N TYR A 51 9.32 -12.39 13.46
CA TYR A 51 8.06 -13.12 13.27
C TYR A 51 7.01 -12.76 14.33
N ASP A 52 6.85 -11.47 14.61
CA ASP A 52 5.83 -10.99 15.53
C ASP A 52 4.52 -10.59 14.83
N TYR A 53 3.55 -10.15 15.64
CA TYR A 53 2.25 -9.71 15.18
C TYR A 53 2.34 -8.57 14.17
N ILE A 54 3.18 -7.54 14.39
CA ILE A 54 3.29 -6.38 13.49
C ILE A 54 3.78 -6.84 12.12
N VAL A 55 4.79 -7.71 12.08
CA VAL A 55 5.35 -8.25 10.85
C VAL A 55 4.28 -9.02 10.07
N PHE A 56 3.67 -10.04 10.69
CA PHE A 56 2.67 -10.88 10.02
C PHE A 56 1.43 -10.08 9.60
N TYR A 57 0.98 -9.17 10.46
CA TYR A 57 -0.19 -8.36 10.19
C TYR A 57 0.05 -7.39 9.03
N THR A 58 1.20 -6.71 9.01
CA THR A 58 1.59 -5.81 7.92
C THR A 58 1.68 -6.55 6.59
N CYS A 59 2.26 -7.76 6.57
CA CYS A 59 2.25 -8.61 5.37
C CYS A 59 0.83 -9.01 4.96
N GLY A 60 -0.01 -9.43 5.90
CA GLY A 60 -1.42 -9.76 5.64
C GLY A 60 -2.18 -8.59 5.01
N GLN A 61 -1.99 -7.38 5.53
CA GLN A 61 -2.56 -6.16 4.97
C GLN A 61 -2.09 -5.91 3.53
N LEU A 62 -0.78 -6.04 3.26
CA LEU A 62 -0.22 -5.85 1.92
C LEU A 62 -0.77 -6.87 0.91
N ILE A 63 -0.94 -8.13 1.31
CA ILE A 63 -1.55 -9.17 0.47
C ILE A 63 -2.99 -8.79 0.14
N ILE A 64 -3.81 -8.51 1.15
CA ILE A 64 -5.23 -8.19 0.97
C ILE A 64 -5.36 -6.93 0.11
N TRP A 65 -4.56 -5.90 0.38
CA TRP A 65 -4.57 -4.66 -0.39
C TRP A 65 -4.19 -4.89 -1.86
N THR A 66 -3.14 -5.68 -2.11
CA THR A 66 -2.71 -6.03 -3.47
C THR A 66 -3.79 -6.82 -4.22
N LEU A 67 -4.43 -7.79 -3.56
CA LEU A 67 -5.52 -8.57 -4.16
C LEU A 67 -6.74 -7.71 -4.46
N LEU A 68 -7.14 -6.82 -3.55
CA LEU A 68 -8.22 -5.86 -3.78
C LEU A 68 -7.91 -4.92 -4.93
N GLN A 69 -6.67 -4.42 -5.02
CA GLN A 69 -6.26 -3.57 -6.12
C GLN A 69 -6.29 -4.31 -7.46
N LEU A 70 -5.84 -5.56 -7.50
CA LEU A 70 -5.93 -6.38 -8.71
C LEU A 70 -7.38 -6.67 -9.10
N TYR A 71 -8.27 -6.84 -8.13
CA TYR A 71 -9.69 -6.99 -8.37
C TYR A 71 -10.31 -5.70 -8.94
N LEU A 72 -9.94 -4.54 -8.39
CA LEU A 72 -10.34 -3.22 -8.91
C LEU A 72 -9.87 -2.98 -10.34
N ASP A 73 -8.62 -3.32 -10.64
CA ASP A 73 -8.04 -3.20 -11.97
C ASP A 73 -8.83 -4.02 -13.02
N ARG A 74 -9.42 -5.15 -12.60
CA ARG A 74 -10.25 -6.01 -13.46
C ARG A 74 -11.70 -5.52 -13.59
N LYS A 75 -12.29 -5.00 -12.51
CA LYS A 75 -13.73 -4.69 -12.44
C LYS A 75 -14.07 -3.25 -12.77
N VAL A 76 -13.18 -2.31 -12.48
CA VAL A 76 -13.43 -0.87 -12.63
C VAL A 76 -12.55 -0.32 -13.74
N ALA A 77 -11.26 -0.16 -13.48
CA ALA A 77 -10.28 0.33 -14.44
C ALA A 77 -8.87 0.08 -13.90
N ALA A 78 -7.89 -0.05 -14.79
CA ALA A 78 -6.49 -0.15 -14.39
C ALA A 78 -5.94 1.22 -13.98
N PHE A 79 -5.58 1.36 -12.70
CA PHE A 79 -5.02 2.57 -12.13
C PHE A 79 -3.53 2.71 -12.48
N LYS A 80 -3.16 3.83 -13.12
CA LYS A 80 -1.84 3.98 -13.77
C LYS A 80 -1.20 5.32 -13.45
N VAL A 81 0.12 5.28 -13.35
CA VAL A 81 1.03 6.43 -13.29
C VAL A 81 1.65 6.58 -14.68
N THR A 82 1.28 7.63 -15.40
CA THR A 82 1.83 7.96 -16.73
C THR A 82 3.06 8.85 -16.60
N ASP A 83 2.96 9.83 -15.72
CA ASP A 83 3.95 10.88 -15.50
C ASP A 83 4.80 10.59 -14.25
N GLN A 84 6.01 11.13 -14.20
CA GLN A 84 6.89 11.02 -13.01
C GLN A 84 7.12 9.58 -12.50
N LYS A 85 7.19 8.60 -13.42
CA LYS A 85 7.43 7.17 -13.11
C LYS A 85 8.68 6.93 -12.25
N PHE A 86 9.72 7.73 -12.45
CA PHE A 86 10.94 7.67 -11.64
C PHE A 86 10.64 7.95 -10.15
N ILE A 87 9.84 8.97 -9.85
CA ILE A 87 9.42 9.30 -8.49
C ILE A 87 8.60 8.16 -7.89
N ALA A 88 7.72 7.53 -8.69
CA ALA A 88 6.96 6.36 -8.26
C ALA A 88 7.88 5.21 -7.82
N VAL A 89 8.92 4.92 -8.61
CA VAL A 89 9.91 3.87 -8.29
C VAL A 89 10.67 4.22 -7.00
N VAL A 90 11.15 5.45 -6.87
CA VAL A 90 11.87 5.92 -5.67
C VAL A 90 10.99 5.81 -4.42
N LEU A 91 9.74 6.27 -4.47
CA LEU A 91 8.82 6.15 -3.33
C LEU A 91 8.49 4.69 -3.00
N THR A 92 8.39 3.83 -4.02
CA THR A 92 8.19 2.39 -3.82
C THR A 92 9.37 1.77 -3.07
N ILE A 93 10.60 2.15 -3.45
CA ILE A 93 11.83 1.73 -2.76
C ILE A 93 11.83 2.23 -1.32
N ILE A 94 11.51 3.50 -1.08
CA ILE A 94 11.49 4.09 0.27
C ILE A 94 10.48 3.37 1.16
N LEU A 95 9.24 3.15 0.67
CA LEU A 95 8.21 2.39 1.39
C LEU A 95 8.63 0.94 1.66
N SER A 96 9.22 0.28 0.67
CA SER A 96 9.65 -1.10 0.86
C SER A 96 10.82 -1.22 1.84
N THR A 97 11.73 -0.25 1.83
CA THR A 97 12.84 -0.18 2.77
C THR A 97 12.35 0.17 4.17
N SER A 98 11.31 1.00 4.29
CA SER A 98 10.72 1.32 5.60
C SER A 98 10.14 0.08 6.26
N LEU A 99 9.62 -0.90 5.51
CA LEU A 99 9.20 -2.19 6.07
C LEU A 99 10.33 -2.96 6.75
N ILE A 100 11.57 -2.89 6.25
CA ILE A 100 12.74 -3.48 6.93
C ILE A 100 12.91 -2.86 8.31
N LEU A 101 12.82 -1.53 8.38
CA LEU A 101 12.94 -0.80 9.63
C LEU A 101 11.81 -1.17 10.60
N THR A 102 10.56 -1.23 10.10
CA THR A 102 9.39 -1.68 10.87
C THR A 102 9.63 -3.06 11.46
N TYR A 103 10.08 -4.03 10.66
CA TYR A 103 10.29 -5.41 11.13
C TYR A 103 11.48 -5.53 12.08
N SER A 104 12.54 -4.74 11.89
CA SER A 104 13.68 -4.76 12.80
C SER A 104 13.41 -4.15 14.17
N THR A 105 12.31 -3.39 14.31
CA THR A 105 12.00 -2.60 15.51
C THR A 105 10.61 -2.90 16.06
N SER A 106 9.96 -3.94 15.55
CA SER A 106 8.60 -4.33 15.93
C SER A 106 8.51 -4.87 17.36
N HIS A 107 9.60 -5.43 17.90
CA HIS A 107 9.68 -5.87 19.30
C HIS A 107 9.74 -4.72 20.30
N ASP A 108 10.27 -3.56 19.89
CA ASP A 108 10.37 -2.35 20.72
C ASP A 108 9.06 -1.54 20.73
N SER A 109 7.93 -2.22 20.51
CA SER A 109 6.61 -1.60 20.40
C SER A 109 6.10 -1.12 21.75
N TYR A 110 5.84 0.19 21.87
CA TYR A 110 5.50 0.83 23.16
C TYR A 110 4.05 0.62 23.61
N TYR A 111 3.12 0.32 22.69
CA TYR A 111 1.68 0.33 22.99
C TYR A 111 0.96 -0.92 22.48
N MET A 112 0.61 -1.84 23.37
CA MET A 112 -0.06 -3.10 23.03
C MET A 112 -1.56 -2.98 22.67
N SER A 113 -2.20 -1.80 22.83
CA SER A 113 -3.65 -1.60 22.61
C SER A 113 -4.04 -0.99 21.25
N ILE A 114 -3.12 -0.27 20.60
CA ILE A 114 -3.27 0.29 19.24
C ILE A 114 -3.28 -0.77 18.10
N PRO A 115 -2.72 -1.99 18.25
CA PRO A 115 -2.79 -3.05 17.24
C PRO A 115 -4.20 -3.44 16.78
N TYR A 116 -5.26 -3.07 17.51
CA TYR A 116 -6.65 -3.35 17.12
C TYR A 116 -7.30 -2.22 16.29
N LEU A 117 -6.81 -0.98 16.43
CA LEU A 117 -7.34 0.17 15.69
C LEU A 117 -6.92 0.13 14.22
N ALA A 118 -5.65 -0.21 13.95
CA ALA A 118 -5.16 -0.37 12.58
C ALA A 118 -6.00 -1.39 11.77
N PRO A 119 -6.29 -2.61 12.28
CA PRO A 119 -7.21 -3.53 11.63
C PRO A 119 -8.62 -3.02 11.38
N ALA A 120 -9.21 -2.32 12.35
CA ALA A 120 -10.53 -1.74 12.15
C ALA A 120 -10.53 -0.73 10.99
N ILE A 121 -9.56 0.17 10.95
CA ILE A 121 -9.43 1.18 9.89
C ILE A 121 -9.13 0.53 8.53
N PHE A 122 -8.28 -0.50 8.52
CA PHE A 122 -7.97 -1.26 7.32
C PHE A 122 -9.22 -1.92 6.74
N LEU A 123 -10.02 -2.57 7.59
CA LEU A 123 -11.27 -3.21 7.17
C LEU A 123 -12.24 -2.20 6.58
N ILE A 124 -12.39 -1.02 7.18
CA ILE A 124 -13.22 0.06 6.62
C ILE A 124 -12.70 0.46 5.24
N GLY A 125 -11.40 0.67 5.09
CA GLY A 125 -10.77 0.99 3.80
C GLY A 125 -11.01 -0.10 2.75
N ALA A 126 -10.80 -1.37 3.11
CA ALA A 126 -11.01 -2.53 2.27
C ALA A 126 -12.48 -2.68 1.84
N ILE A 127 -13.42 -2.47 2.75
CA ILE A 127 -14.86 -2.49 2.46
C ILE A 127 -15.22 -1.40 1.45
N LEU A 128 -14.66 -0.19 1.57
CA LEU A 128 -14.90 0.89 0.60
C LEU A 128 -14.34 0.56 -0.78
N LEU A 129 -13.14 -0.04 -0.85
CA LEU A 129 -12.58 -0.53 -2.10
C LEU A 129 -13.47 -1.60 -2.72
N PHE A 130 -13.91 -2.59 -1.94
CA PHE A 130 -14.80 -3.65 -2.44
C PHE A 130 -16.16 -3.11 -2.88
N TYR A 131 -16.78 -2.23 -2.09
CA TYR A 131 -18.03 -1.57 -2.45
C TYR A 131 -17.96 -0.79 -3.77
N SER A 132 -16.80 -0.23 -4.11
CA SER A 132 -16.65 0.52 -5.34
C SER A 132 -16.90 -0.33 -6.60
N THR A 133 -16.73 -1.65 -6.53
CA THR A 133 -16.96 -2.58 -7.64
C THR A 133 -18.43 -2.96 -7.86
N PHE A 134 -19.34 -2.55 -6.96
CA PHE A 134 -20.75 -2.89 -7.04
C PHE A 134 -21.44 -2.17 -8.20
N GLN A 135 -22.42 -2.84 -8.81
CA GLN A 135 -23.27 -2.26 -9.83
C GLN A 135 -24.18 -1.17 -9.23
N PRO A 136 -24.68 -0.21 -10.03
CA PRO A 136 -25.56 0.86 -9.54
C PRO A 136 -26.77 0.34 -8.74
N LYS A 137 -27.42 -0.74 -9.22
CA LYS A 137 -28.56 -1.37 -8.55
C LYS A 137 -28.21 -1.97 -7.18
N GLU A 138 -27.01 -2.52 -7.03
CA GLU A 138 -26.52 -3.07 -5.76
C GLU A 138 -26.17 -1.93 -4.78
N LYS A 139 -25.64 -0.81 -5.29
CA LYS A 139 -25.31 0.38 -4.49
C LYS A 139 -26.56 1.06 -3.92
N GLU A 140 -27.67 1.08 -4.65
CA GLU A 140 -28.95 1.65 -4.18
C GLU A 140 -29.48 0.97 -2.90
N GLN A 141 -29.18 -0.31 -2.71
CA GLN A 141 -29.55 -1.06 -1.50
C GLN A 141 -28.73 -0.64 -0.26
N LEU A 142 -27.54 -0.05 -0.48
CA LEU A 142 -26.60 0.37 0.54
C LEU A 142 -26.59 1.90 0.71
N LYS A 143 -27.75 2.44 1.13
CA LYS A 143 -27.98 3.89 1.33
C LYS A 143 -26.89 4.65 2.13
N PRO A 144 -26.32 4.14 3.24
CA PRO A 144 -25.30 4.90 3.97
C PRO A 144 -23.99 5.08 3.18
N MET A 145 -23.60 4.08 2.36
CA MET A 145 -22.36 4.11 1.59
C MET A 145 -22.45 4.97 0.32
N ASN A 146 -23.67 5.17 -0.22
CA ASN A 146 -23.91 6.09 -1.35
C ASN A 146 -23.55 7.55 -1.05
N ARG A 147 -23.39 7.94 0.23
CA ARG A 147 -22.97 9.30 0.61
C ARG A 147 -21.50 9.58 0.29
N ILE A 148 -20.69 8.54 0.10
CA ILE A 148 -19.25 8.66 -0.12
C ILE A 148 -19.01 8.87 -1.62
N LYS A 149 -18.69 10.11 -2.01
CA LYS A 149 -18.52 10.50 -3.42
C LYS A 149 -17.36 9.78 -4.13
N ARG A 150 -16.30 9.41 -3.40
CA ARG A 150 -15.06 8.84 -3.97
C ARG A 150 -14.56 7.63 -3.17
N PRO A 151 -15.28 6.49 -3.21
CA PRO A 151 -15.01 5.36 -2.34
C PRO A 151 -13.63 4.73 -2.58
N ILE A 152 -13.14 4.71 -3.82
CA ILE A 152 -11.81 4.18 -4.16
C ILE A 152 -10.73 5.02 -3.47
N PHE A 153 -10.71 6.33 -3.74
CA PHE A 153 -9.71 7.23 -3.16
C PHE A 153 -9.73 7.20 -1.62
N VAL A 154 -10.92 7.28 -1.01
CA VAL A 154 -11.06 7.23 0.45
C VAL A 154 -10.60 5.88 0.99
N GLY A 155 -10.94 4.77 0.33
CA GLY A 155 -10.49 3.43 0.71
C GLY A 155 -8.97 3.27 0.70
N GLN A 156 -8.30 3.76 -0.35
CA GLN A 156 -6.84 3.76 -0.45
C GLN A 156 -6.19 4.58 0.69
N LEU A 157 -6.73 5.76 0.97
CA LEU A 157 -6.23 6.60 2.07
C LEU A 157 -6.36 5.92 3.43
N LEU A 158 -7.52 5.30 3.71
CA LEU A 158 -7.74 4.59 4.97
C LEU A 158 -6.79 3.39 5.13
N ILE A 159 -6.49 2.68 4.05
CA ILE A 159 -5.49 1.59 4.09
C ILE A 159 -4.10 2.14 4.42
N ILE A 160 -3.65 3.23 3.77
CA ILE A 160 -2.35 3.85 4.08
C ILE A 160 -2.32 4.38 5.52
N LEU A 161 -3.42 4.96 5.99
CA LEU A 161 -3.56 5.41 7.37
C LEU A 161 -3.45 4.25 8.35
N SER A 162 -4.01 3.09 8.02
CA SER A 162 -3.87 1.89 8.84
C SER A 162 -2.40 1.43 8.98
N PHE A 163 -1.63 1.43 7.89
CA PHE A 163 -0.18 1.16 7.95
C PHE A 163 0.55 2.19 8.81
N THR A 164 0.17 3.47 8.71
CA THR A 164 0.72 4.53 9.55
C THR A 164 0.46 4.22 11.03
N ILE A 165 -0.78 3.87 11.39
CA ILE A 165 -1.15 3.55 12.78
C ILE A 165 -0.45 2.30 13.29
N MET A 166 -0.27 1.29 12.45
CA MET A 166 0.49 0.09 12.81
C MET A 166 1.97 0.41 13.06
N THR A 167 2.55 1.32 12.28
CA THR A 167 3.96 1.73 12.41
C THR A 167 4.20 2.80 13.48
N LEU A 168 3.17 3.52 13.95
CA LEU A 168 3.23 4.44 15.10
C LEU A 168 3.72 3.77 16.38
N LEU A 169 3.59 2.44 16.44
CA LEU A 169 3.98 1.62 17.57
C LEU A 169 5.50 1.49 17.71
N THR A 170 6.23 1.69 16.62
CA THR A 170 7.69 1.49 16.56
C THR A 170 8.46 2.77 16.95
N PRO A 171 9.71 2.66 17.41
CA PRO A 171 10.54 3.81 17.82
C PRO A 171 10.68 4.91 16.76
N TYR A 172 10.63 4.54 15.47
CA TYR A 172 10.84 5.46 14.34
C TYR A 172 9.54 5.98 13.71
N TRP A 173 8.44 6.01 14.47
CA TRP A 173 7.10 6.44 14.03
C TRP A 173 7.09 7.74 13.21
N TYR A 174 7.90 8.74 13.58
CA TYR A 174 7.97 10.03 12.90
C TYR A 174 8.48 9.91 11.46
N ALA A 175 9.43 9.01 11.20
CA ALA A 175 9.94 8.75 9.85
C ALA A 175 8.87 8.08 8.99
N PHE A 176 8.13 7.12 9.56
CA PHE A 176 7.02 6.47 8.87
C PHE A 176 5.92 7.45 8.49
N ILE A 177 5.52 8.38 9.38
CA ILE A 177 4.53 9.41 9.02
C ILE A 177 4.97 10.19 7.79
N ILE A 178 6.22 10.67 7.75
CA ILE A 178 6.74 11.44 6.62
C ILE A 178 6.68 10.62 5.33
N ILE A 179 7.12 9.36 5.37
CA ILE A 179 7.11 8.47 4.21
C ILE A 179 5.68 8.24 3.70
N HIS A 180 4.73 7.93 4.58
CA HIS A 180 3.34 7.72 4.20
C HIS A 180 2.68 9.00 3.67
N LEU A 181 2.98 10.17 4.25
CA LEU A 181 2.49 11.46 3.76
C LEU A 181 3.05 11.79 2.37
N LEU A 182 4.34 11.54 2.13
CA LEU A 182 4.94 11.71 0.80
C LEU A 182 4.28 10.79 -0.23
N PHE A 183 3.99 9.54 0.15
CA PHE A 183 3.29 8.62 -0.72
C PHE A 183 1.86 9.09 -1.02
N ILE A 184 1.10 9.53 -0.01
CA ILE A 184 -0.23 10.12 -0.20
C ILE A 184 -0.16 11.35 -1.11
N GLY A 185 0.78 12.25 -0.87
CA GLY A 185 1.01 13.44 -1.68
C GLY A 185 1.32 13.09 -3.13
N PHE A 186 2.10 12.04 -3.37
CA PHE A 186 2.36 11.53 -4.71
C PHE A 186 1.11 10.96 -5.39
N LEU A 187 0.31 10.14 -4.69
CA LEU A 187 -0.94 9.60 -5.24
C LEU A 187 -1.94 10.71 -5.60
N LEU A 188 -2.00 11.77 -4.79
CA LEU A 188 -2.78 12.98 -5.05
C LEU A 188 -2.25 13.73 -6.27
N TRP A 189 -0.94 13.97 -6.34
CA TRP A 189 -0.32 14.69 -7.46
C TRP A 189 -0.53 13.97 -8.79
N GLN A 190 -0.42 12.65 -8.81
CA GLN A 190 -0.64 11.83 -10.01
C GLN A 190 -2.12 11.67 -10.37
N ASN A 191 -3.05 12.11 -9.52
CA ASN A 191 -4.50 11.99 -9.72
C ASN A 191 -4.98 10.59 -10.10
N ILE A 192 -4.27 9.55 -9.63
CA ILE A 192 -4.43 8.15 -10.08
C ILE A 192 -5.88 7.68 -9.92
N PHE A 193 -6.52 8.07 -8.82
CA PHE A 193 -7.88 7.65 -8.47
C PHE A 193 -8.98 8.65 -8.85
N PHE A 194 -8.62 9.76 -9.50
CA PHE A 194 -9.57 10.82 -9.88
C PHE A 194 -9.83 10.87 -11.39
N SER A 195 -8.96 10.26 -12.20
CA SER A 195 -9.13 10.22 -13.65
C SER A 195 -10.18 9.17 -14.04
N ASN A 196 -11.45 9.55 -13.96
CA ASN A 196 -12.46 8.98 -14.84
C ASN A 196 -12.16 9.50 -16.25
N LYS A 197 -11.49 8.68 -17.07
CA LYS A 197 -11.63 8.75 -18.52
C LYS A 197 -12.47 7.56 -18.95
#